data_AF-A0A1E5LIY1-F1
#
_entry.id   AF-A0A1E5LIY1-F1
#
_cell.length_a   1.000
_cell.length_b   1.000
_cell.length_c   1.000
_cell.angle_alpha   90.00
_cell.angle_beta   90.00
_cell.angle_gamma   90.00
#
_symmetry.space_group_name_H-M   'P 1'
#
loop_
_entity.id
_entity.type
_entity.pdbx_description
1 polymer ?
#
loop_
_entity_poly.entity_id
_entity_poly.type
_entity_poly.pdbx_seq_one_letter_code
_entity_poly.pdbx_strand_id
1 'polypeptide(L)' 'MFEYMYFPEDKTEYIPSIFMLLLVVVASVLFIVIFKRISRRQLAQAKKLEEQLEIEGIQRESTSNSPN' A
#
# COMPACT_ATOMS: atom_id res chain seq x y z
N MET A 1 -24.08 31.94 15.72
CA MET A 1 -23.48 30.78 15.03
C MET A 1 -22.40 31.31 14.07
N PHE A 2 -21.25 31.71 14.61
CA PHE A 2 -20.04 32.13 13.86
C PHE A 2 -18.82 32.10 14.79
N GLU A 3 -18.72 31.07 15.64
CA GLU A 3 -17.75 31.01 16.74
C GLU A 3 -16.38 30.44 16.31
N TYR A 4 -16.14 30.28 15.01
CA TYR A 4 -14.95 29.60 14.45
C TYR A 4 -13.91 30.52 13.81
N MET A 5 -13.98 31.83 14.05
CA MET A 5 -12.97 32.80 13.61
C MET A 5 -12.30 33.55 14.77
N TYR A 6 -12.22 32.95 15.97
CA TYR A 6 -11.26 33.41 16.96
C TYR A 6 -9.92 32.74 16.69
N PHE A 7 -9.06 33.46 15.98
CA PHE A 7 -7.67 33.09 15.83
C PHE A 7 -6.96 33.50 17.12
N PRO A 8 -6.41 32.56 17.91
CA PRO A 8 -5.72 32.94 19.13
C PRO A 8 -4.57 33.90 18.82
N GLU A 9 -4.53 35.03 19.52
CA GLU A 9 -3.46 36.03 19.36
C GLU A 9 -2.10 35.42 19.69
N ASP A 10 -2.08 34.46 20.62
CA ASP A 10 -0.89 33.72 21.00
C ASP A 10 -0.62 32.54 20.06
N LYS A 11 0.50 32.66 19.33
CA LYS A 11 1.01 31.66 18.37
C LYS A 11 1.16 30.27 18.98
N THR A 12 1.35 30.21 20.30
CA THR A 12 1.54 29.02 21.12
C THR A 12 0.34 28.08 21.06
N GLU A 13 -0.88 28.60 20.88
CA GLU A 13 -2.10 27.79 20.78
C GLU A 13 -2.23 27.06 19.44
N TYR A 14 -1.47 27.44 18.40
CA TYR A 14 -1.42 26.70 17.12
C TYR A 14 -0.40 25.57 17.09
N ILE A 15 0.53 25.54 18.05
CA ILE A 15 1.58 24.50 18.15
C ILE A 15 0.97 23.09 18.19
N PRO A 16 -0.10 22.82 18.97
CA PRO A 16 -0.74 21.51 18.97
C PRO A 16 -1.26 21.08 17.59
N SER A 17 -1.85 22.02 16.84
CA SER A 17 -2.41 21.76 15.51
C SER A 17 -1.33 21.46 14.47
N ILE A 18 -0.23 22.20 14.50
CA ILE A 18 0.91 21.98 13.59
C ILE A 18 1.60 20.65 13.93
N PHE A 19 1.71 20.32 15.23
CA PHE A 19 2.25 19.05 15.67
C PHE A 19 1.39 17.87 15.20
N MET A 20 0.07 17.97 15.34
CA MET A 20 -0.87 16.95 14.84
C MET A 20 -0.78 16.79 13.32
N LEU A 21 -0.70 17.91 12.59
CA LEU A 21 -0.53 17.89 11.13
C LEU A 21 0.76 17.16 10.75
N LEU A 22 1.88 17.49 11.40
CA LEU A 22 3.16 16.83 11.17
C LEU A 22 3.10 15.33 11.49
N LEU A 23 2.47 14.94 12.59
CA LEU A 23 2.30 13.55 12.97
C LEU A 23 1.56 12.77 11.87
N VAL A 24 0.42 13.29 11.42
CA VAL A 24 -0.38 12.65 10.36
C VAL A 24 0.38 12.55 9.04
N VAL A 25 1.09 13.60 8.65
CA VAL A 25 1.92 13.60 7.44
C VAL A 25 3.02 12.54 7.53
N VAL A 26 3.75 12.49 8.65
CA VAL A 26 4.81 11.50 8.88
C VAL A 26 4.23 10.08 8.87
N ALA A 27 3.11 9.85 9.56
CA ALA A 27 2.44 8.55 9.59
C ALA A 27 1.98 8.12 8.20
N SER A 28 1.42 9.03 7.41
CA SER A 28 0.98 8.76 6.02
C SER A 28 2.14 8.35 5.12
N VAL A 29 3.25 9.09 5.18
CA VAL A 29 4.46 8.75 4.42
C VAL A 29 4.99 7.37 4.84
N LEU A 30 5.06 7.11 6.15
CA LEU A 30 5.53 5.84 6.68
C LEU A 30 4.64 4.67 6.21
N PHE A 31 3.32 4.86 6.26
CA PHE A 31 2.35 3.89 5.80
C PHE A 31 2.54 3.56 4.31
N ILE A 32 2.69 4.56 3.44
CA ILE A 32 2.92 4.35 2.00
C ILE A 32 4.24 3.60 1.76
N VAL A 33 5.31 3.94 2.48
CA VAL A 33 6.61 3.28 2.33
C VAL A 33 6.54 1.81 2.74
N ILE A 34 5.91 1.51 3.88
CA ILE A 34 5.72 0.15 4.38
C ILE A 34 4.83 -0.64 3.42
N PHE A 35 3.71 -0.07 3.01
CA PHE A 35 2.76 -0.70 2.09
C PHE A 35 3.42 -1.05 0.75
N LYS A 36 4.19 -0.12 0.16
CA LYS A 36 4.96 -0.38 -1.08
C LYS A 36 5.97 -1.51 -0.92
N ARG A 37 6.64 -1.62 0.24
CA ARG A 37 7.57 -2.74 0.51
C ARG A 37 6.86 -4.08 0.56
N ILE A 38 5.70 -4.13 1.21
CA ILE A 38 4.89 -5.35 1.32
C ILE A 38 4.34 -5.74 -0.06
N SER A 39 3.78 -4.78 -0.80
CA SER A 39 3.23 -5.00 -2.14
C SER A 39 4.25 -5.59 -3.12
N ARG A 40 5.51 -5.10 -3.10
CA ARG A 40 6.58 -5.67 -3.95
C ARG A 40 6.86 -7.14 -3.67
N ARG A 41 6.75 -7.58 -2.40
CA ARG A 41 6.92 -8.99 -2.03
C ARG A 41 5.75 -9.83 -2.52
N GLN A 42 4.52 -9.32 -2.40
CA GLN A 42 3.33 -10.00 -2.89
C GLN A 42 3.35 -10.14 -4.41
N LEU A 43 3.75 -9.10 -5.13
CA LEU A 43 3.84 -9.11 -6.60
C LEU A 43 4.83 -10.18 -7.09
N ALA A 44 5.99 -10.29 -6.44
CA ALA A 44 6.99 -11.30 -6.79
C ALA A 44 6.51 -12.73 -6.51
N GLN A 45 5.74 -12.93 -5.44
CA GLN A 45 5.14 -14.24 -5.12
C GLN A 45 4.02 -14.59 -6.11
N ALA A 46 3.15 -13.63 -6.44
CA ALA A 46 2.06 -13.82 -7.41
C ALA A 46 2.61 -14.19 -8.79
N LYS A 47 3.65 -13.49 -9.26
CA LYS A 47 4.29 -13.77 -10.56
C LYS A 47 4.86 -15.20 -10.63
N LYS A 48 5.48 -15.69 -9.55
CA LYS A 48 5.97 -17.08 -9.48
C LYS A 48 4.84 -18.10 -9.55
N LEU A 49 3.70 -17.78 -8.96
CA LEU A 49 2.53 -18.66 -8.98
C LEU A 49 1.91 -18.72 -10.39
N GLU A 50 1.81 -17.58 -11.08
CA GLU A 50 1.38 -17.53 -12.49
C GLU A 50 2.28 -18.38 -13.39
N GLU A 51 3.60 -18.26 -13.26
CA GLU A 51 4.58 -19.02 -14.05
C GLU A 51 4.47 -20.54 -13.79
N GLN A 52 4.22 -20.96 -12.54
CA GLN A 52 3.99 -22.37 -12.23
C GLN A 52 2.71 -22.92 -12.85
N LEU A 53 1.63 -22.14 -12.79
CA LEU A 53 0.33 -22.52 -13.36
C LEU A 53 0.39 -22.60 -14.90
N GLU A 54 1.15 -21.73 -15.55
CA GLU A 54 1.37 -21.77 -17.00
C GLU A 54 2.13 -23.04 -17.42
N ILE A 55 3.22 -23.37 -16.71
CA ILE A 55 4.00 -24.59 -16.97
C ILE A 55 3.15 -25.85 -16.73
N GLU A 56 2.36 -25.88 -15.65
CA GLU A 56 1.47 -27.00 -15.33
C GLU A 56 0.33 -27.14 -16.35
N GLY A 57 -0.23 -26.03 -16.83
CA GLY A 57 -1.24 -25.99 -17.89
C GLY A 57 -0.71 -26.57 -19.21
N ILE A 58 0.48 -26.14 -19.63
CA ILE A 58 1.14 -26.64 -20.85
C ILE A 58 1.48 -28.14 -20.71
N GLN A 59 1.85 -28.61 -19.51
CA GLN A 59 2.09 -30.04 -19.26
C GLN A 59 0.83 -30.89 -19.31
N ARG A 60 -0.30 -30.40 -18.79
CA ARG A 60 -1.60 -31.10 -18.91
C ARG A 60 -2.06 -31.19 -20.35
N GLU A 61 -1.85 -30.15 -21.14
CA GLU A 61 -2.21 -30.14 -22.56
C GLU A 61 -1.35 -31.10 -23.38
N SER A 62 -0.04 -31.19 -23.09
CA SER A 62 0.88 -32.10 -23.77
C SER A 62 0.76 -33.57 -23.33
N THR A 63 0.37 -33.85 -22.09
CA THR A 63 0.07 -35.23 -21.63
C THR A 63 -1.30 -35.72 -22.12
N SER A 64 -2.27 -34.83 -22.37
CA SER A 64 -3.58 -35.18 -22.94
C SER A 64 -3.54 -35.47 -24.44
N ASN A 65 -2.57 -34.92 -25.18
CA ASN A 65 -2.52 -35.00 -26.65
C ASN A 65 -1.60 -36.12 -27.19
N SER A 66 -1.16 -37.04 -26.32
CA SER A 66 -0.43 -38.24 -26.74
C SER A 66 -1.41 -39.25 -27.36
N PRO A 67 -1.34 -39.53 -28.67
CA PRO A 67 -2.19 -40.55 -29.29
C PRO A 67 -1.71 -41.93 -28.84
N ASN A 68 -2.65 -42.76 -28.36
CA ASN A 68 -2.44 -44.20 -28.21
C ASN A 68 -2.24 -44.86 -29.57
#